data_AF-A0A9Q3CYF9-F1
#
_entry.id   AF-A0A9Q3CYF9-F1
#
_cell.length_a   1.000
_cell.length_b   1.000
_cell.length_c   1.000
_cell.angle_alpha   90.00
_cell.angle_beta   90.00
_cell.angle_gamma   90.00
#
_symmetry.space_group_name_H-M   'P 1'
#
loop_
_entity.id
_entity.type
_entity.pdbx_description
1 polymer ?
#
loop_
_entity_poly.entity_id
_entity_poly.type
_entity_poly.pdbx_seq_one_letter_code
_entity_poly.pdbx_strand_id
1 'polypeptide(L)'
;MADIHPPVLAAKSLEEIYTQPSLPAQTTRWASLTELFKKNYSHLPQFVARAPGRVNIIGEHIDYCGFSVLPAAIEPDILIAASASYSSNPSTDQLVQVKALNLNPIYPELCFSYKPSSKLELANGGWPDYLKSAFNIALDHLQASSSLMRIPTSIKFLVHGTLPAGSGLSSSAAFITASLLAILHIHQPLGSQLSKSLVASLATVAEQACGVSVGGMDQTASVFGWPGQVLHIEFTPTTQVVPLDLPNQPRTTFVIANSLVTSNKLESAKEQYNLRVVECRIATRLLSSLLLSEIKKAPNTLRELLDLYKPAQPIMETIQDVLDKMAKSEKLGSEAGLTLPLMLEKLQMTQEQFESDIIRGLEVKPKGGVFKPLNRARHVFREARRVYQFKELLEKTKQNQHAEETIHRMGELMRKSQTSCQLDYECSCEALDQLVTIASAHKSIGSRLTGAGWGGASVHLVRDEHVADLIKALHSKYYAIRFPQLSYQELSDACFATKPEGGACIFTTPETFVNS
;
A
#
# COMPACT_ATOMS: atom_id res chain seq x y z
N MET A 1 19.45 19.03 7.24
CA MET A 1 18.12 18.40 7.11
C MET A 1 18.29 17.01 7.63
N ALA A 2 17.68 16.70 8.77
CA ALA A 2 18.07 15.53 9.53
C ALA A 2 17.77 14.26 8.72
N ASP A 3 18.79 13.41 8.64
CA ASP A 3 18.69 12.04 8.15
C ASP A 3 17.97 11.25 9.26
N ILE A 4 16.62 11.34 9.28
CA ILE A 4 15.72 10.83 10.35
C ILE A 4 15.01 9.59 9.82
N HIS A 5 15.71 8.48 9.65
CA HIS A 5 15.04 7.21 9.39
C HIS A 5 14.83 6.49 10.72
N PRO A 6 13.66 6.64 11.38
CA PRO A 6 13.44 6.06 12.70
C PRO A 6 13.61 4.54 12.63
N PRO A 7 14.04 3.90 13.72
CA PRO A 7 14.08 2.45 13.78
C PRO A 7 12.67 1.86 13.69
N VAL A 8 12.59 0.63 13.19
CA VAL A 8 11.41 -0.22 13.38
C VAL A 8 11.19 -0.40 14.88
N LEU A 9 9.93 -0.29 15.30
CA LEU A 9 9.56 -0.39 16.70
C LEU A 9 9.83 -1.80 17.23
N ALA A 10 10.66 -1.90 18.27
CA ALA A 10 10.76 -3.09 19.11
C ALA A 10 9.79 -2.91 20.28
N ALA A 11 8.53 -3.28 20.04
CA ALA A 11 7.42 -3.01 20.94
C ALA A 11 7.52 -3.88 22.21
N LYS A 12 7.27 -3.26 23.36
CA LYS A 12 7.26 -3.94 24.68
C LYS A 12 5.85 -4.17 25.22
N SER A 13 4.88 -3.44 24.69
CA SER A 13 3.48 -3.52 25.07
C SER A 13 2.57 -3.27 23.86
N LEU A 14 1.30 -3.66 23.93
CA LEU A 14 0.37 -3.50 22.81
C LEU A 14 -0.07 -2.03 22.65
N GLU A 15 0.00 -1.24 23.71
CA GLU A 15 -0.26 0.21 23.73
C GLU A 15 0.70 1.01 22.86
N GLU A 16 1.91 0.47 22.59
CA GLU A 16 2.87 1.08 21.66
C GLU A 16 2.50 0.83 20.18
N ILE A 17 1.63 -0.14 19.91
CA ILE A 17 1.25 -0.60 18.56
C ILE A 17 -0.14 -0.11 18.17
N TYR A 18 -1.10 -0.22 19.09
CA TYR A 18 -2.53 -0.06 18.83
C TYR A 18 -3.12 1.13 19.59
N THR A 19 -4.15 1.74 19.00
CA THR A 19 -4.94 2.77 19.69
C THR A 19 -5.74 2.18 20.87
N GLN A 20 -6.08 3.03 21.84
CA GLN A 20 -6.85 2.63 23.04
C GLN A 20 -8.14 1.85 22.76
N PRO A 21 -8.96 2.22 21.74
CA PRO A 21 -10.16 1.45 21.39
C PRO A 21 -9.88 0.02 20.91
N SER A 22 -8.72 -0.21 20.27
CA SER A 22 -8.37 -1.49 19.66
C SER A 22 -7.73 -2.47 20.65
N LEU A 23 -7.16 -1.98 21.76
CA LEU A 23 -6.41 -2.79 22.72
C LEU A 23 -7.14 -4.04 23.23
N PRO A 24 -8.41 -3.99 23.68
CA PRO A 24 -9.06 -5.18 24.25
C PRO A 24 -9.14 -6.35 23.26
N ALA A 25 -9.54 -6.07 22.01
CA ALA A 25 -9.64 -7.08 20.97
C ALA A 25 -8.27 -7.63 20.57
N GLN A 26 -7.26 -6.76 20.48
CA GLN A 26 -5.91 -7.17 20.13
C GLN A 26 -5.25 -7.99 21.25
N THR A 27 -5.46 -7.66 22.53
CA THR A 27 -4.98 -8.46 23.66
C THR A 27 -5.47 -9.90 23.57
N THR A 28 -6.78 -10.11 23.35
CA THR A 28 -7.34 -11.46 23.17
C THR A 28 -6.75 -12.16 21.93
N ARG A 29 -6.60 -11.45 20.81
CA ARG A 29 -6.05 -12.02 19.58
C ARG A 29 -4.60 -12.47 19.73
N TRP A 30 -3.77 -11.67 20.40
CA TRP A 30 -2.35 -11.97 20.62
C TRP A 30 -2.14 -13.11 21.63
N ALA A 31 -2.98 -13.20 22.67
CA ALA A 31 -2.99 -14.35 23.58
C ALA A 31 -3.36 -15.65 22.85
N SER A 32 -4.45 -15.62 22.06
CA SER A 32 -4.88 -16.77 21.25
C SER A 32 -3.80 -17.22 20.24
N LEU A 33 -3.14 -16.29 19.56
CA LEU A 33 -2.02 -16.60 18.65
C LEU A 33 -0.90 -17.34 19.38
N THR A 34 -0.56 -16.89 20.59
CA THR A 34 0.51 -17.48 21.42
C THR A 34 0.16 -18.89 21.87
N GLU A 35 -1.08 -19.11 22.32
CA GLU A 35 -1.59 -20.43 22.69
C GLU A 35 -1.62 -21.39 21.50
N LEU A 36 -2.10 -20.93 20.34
CA LEU A 36 -2.15 -21.72 19.12
C LEU A 36 -0.73 -22.05 18.62
N PHE A 37 0.23 -21.13 18.74
CA PHE A 37 1.63 -21.42 18.43
C PHE A 37 2.15 -22.55 19.33
N LYS A 38 1.93 -22.44 20.66
CA LYS A 38 2.32 -23.49 21.61
C LYS A 38 1.66 -24.82 21.32
N LYS A 39 0.37 -24.83 20.96
CA LYS A 39 -0.36 -26.05 20.58
C LYS A 39 0.23 -26.73 19.35
N ASN A 40 0.62 -25.96 18.33
CA ASN A 40 1.13 -26.49 17.06
C ASN A 40 2.62 -26.88 17.11
N TYR A 41 3.42 -26.21 17.94
CA TYR A 41 4.87 -26.38 17.95
C TYR A 41 5.48 -26.89 19.26
N SER A 42 4.67 -27.02 20.31
CA SER A 42 5.02 -27.52 21.65
C SER A 42 5.89 -26.59 22.51
N HIS A 43 6.05 -25.32 22.12
CA HIS A 43 6.75 -24.28 22.88
C HIS A 43 6.19 -22.90 22.52
N LEU A 44 6.43 -21.89 23.36
CA LEU A 44 5.99 -20.52 23.09
C LEU A 44 6.77 -19.89 21.93
N PRO A 45 6.17 -18.94 21.17
CA PRO A 45 6.92 -18.16 20.20
C PRO A 45 8.01 -17.32 20.91
N GLN A 46 9.12 -17.09 20.24
CA GLN A 46 10.21 -16.23 20.75
C GLN A 46 9.91 -14.75 20.55
N PHE A 47 9.17 -14.42 19.50
CA PHE A 47 8.72 -13.07 19.18
C PHE A 47 7.55 -13.13 18.19
N VAL A 48 6.91 -11.99 17.96
CA VAL A 48 5.90 -11.80 16.92
C VAL A 48 6.34 -10.64 16.03
N ALA A 49 6.40 -10.86 14.72
CA ALA A 49 6.51 -9.78 13.75
C ALA A 49 5.12 -9.35 13.31
N ARG A 50 4.88 -8.04 13.28
CA ARG A 50 3.59 -7.46 12.91
C ARG A 50 3.76 -6.43 11.81
N ALA A 51 2.87 -6.44 10.83
CA ALA A 51 2.80 -5.40 9.83
C ALA A 51 1.33 -5.12 9.44
N PRO A 52 0.85 -3.86 9.53
CA PRO A 52 -0.50 -3.50 9.17
C PRO A 52 -0.72 -3.47 7.67
N GLY A 53 -1.98 -3.62 7.26
CA GLY A 53 -2.41 -3.15 5.96
C GLY A 53 -2.46 -1.63 5.92
N ARG A 54 -2.97 -1.08 4.82
CA ARG A 54 -3.09 0.36 4.67
C ARG A 54 -4.31 0.75 3.85
N VAL A 55 -4.80 1.95 4.12
CA VAL A 55 -5.79 2.64 3.30
C VAL A 55 -5.14 3.87 2.67
N ASN A 56 -5.37 4.12 1.39
CA ASN A 56 -4.94 5.35 0.75
C ASN A 56 -6.04 6.40 0.90
N ILE A 57 -5.80 7.46 1.68
CA ILE A 57 -6.84 8.48 1.93
C ILE A 57 -7.03 9.35 0.69
N ILE A 58 -5.94 9.66 -0.01
CA ILE A 58 -5.97 10.39 -1.29
C ILE A 58 -4.61 10.22 -2.02
N GLY A 59 -4.62 10.22 -3.35
CA GLY A 59 -3.42 9.98 -4.15
C GLY A 59 -3.41 8.63 -4.87
N GLU A 60 -4.49 8.23 -5.53
CA GLU A 60 -4.49 6.96 -6.28
C GLU A 60 -3.74 7.07 -7.60
N HIS A 61 -3.03 6.01 -8.00
CA HIS A 61 -2.41 5.90 -9.32
C HIS A 61 -1.42 7.02 -9.70
N ILE A 62 -0.80 7.65 -8.69
CA ILE A 62 0.22 8.69 -8.88
C ILE A 62 1.57 8.33 -8.28
N ASP A 63 1.66 7.27 -7.48
CA ASP A 63 2.87 6.79 -6.81
C ASP A 63 3.92 6.31 -7.84
N TYR A 64 3.53 5.47 -8.80
CA TYR A 64 4.42 5.08 -9.91
C TYR A 64 4.67 6.20 -10.92
N CYS A 65 3.96 7.32 -10.80
CA CYS A 65 4.25 8.55 -11.55
C CYS A 65 5.21 9.48 -10.79
N GLY A 66 5.70 9.06 -9.61
CA GLY A 66 6.67 9.77 -8.77
C GLY A 66 6.07 10.84 -7.86
N PHE A 67 4.75 10.98 -7.81
CA PHE A 67 4.10 11.98 -6.95
C PHE A 67 3.83 11.44 -5.55
N SER A 68 3.74 12.36 -4.61
CA SER A 68 3.43 12.06 -3.22
C SER A 68 2.02 11.52 -3.05
N VAL A 69 1.81 10.73 -2.00
CA VAL A 69 0.52 10.11 -1.63
C VAL A 69 0.23 10.31 -0.14
N LEU A 70 -1.04 10.11 0.27
CA LEU A 70 -1.49 10.28 1.66
C LEU A 70 -2.22 9.03 2.19
N PRO A 71 -1.53 7.92 2.45
CA PRO A 71 -2.10 6.75 3.11
C PRO A 71 -2.07 6.83 4.64
N ALA A 72 -2.71 5.85 5.28
CA ALA A 72 -2.58 5.54 6.69
C ALA A 72 -2.52 4.01 6.88
N ALA A 73 -1.72 3.56 7.85
CA ALA A 73 -1.82 2.19 8.34
C ALA A 73 -3.17 1.99 9.04
N ILE A 74 -3.75 0.80 8.92
CA ILE A 74 -5.06 0.45 9.49
C ILE A 74 -4.93 -0.66 10.52
N GLU A 75 -6.00 -0.89 11.27
CA GLU A 75 -6.02 -1.92 12.31
C GLU A 75 -5.82 -3.35 11.77
N PRO A 76 -6.50 -3.78 10.68
CA PRO A 76 -6.23 -5.09 10.11
C PRO A 76 -4.77 -5.25 9.69
N ASP A 77 -4.17 -6.35 10.13
CA ASP A 77 -2.73 -6.57 10.03
C ASP A 77 -2.40 -8.06 9.84
N ILE A 78 -1.11 -8.33 9.61
CA ILE A 78 -0.53 -9.66 9.62
C ILE A 78 0.33 -9.79 10.88
N LEU A 79 0.07 -10.83 11.67
CA LEU A 79 0.91 -11.29 12.75
C LEU A 79 1.65 -12.57 12.33
N ILE A 80 2.96 -12.61 12.55
CA ILE A 80 3.79 -13.80 12.37
C ILE A 80 4.48 -14.11 13.69
N ALA A 81 3.91 -15.04 14.45
CA ALA A 81 4.56 -15.61 15.62
C ALA A 81 5.68 -16.55 15.15
N ALA A 82 6.88 -16.40 15.71
CA ALA A 82 8.07 -17.06 15.20
C ALA A 82 8.94 -17.66 16.30
N SER A 83 9.65 -18.74 15.96
CA SER A 83 10.74 -19.27 16.77
C SER A 83 11.82 -19.86 15.88
N ALA A 84 13.08 -19.72 16.29
CA ALA A 84 14.23 -20.34 15.64
C ALA A 84 15.06 -21.17 16.64
N SER A 85 15.57 -22.30 16.16
CA SER A 85 16.52 -23.15 16.89
C SER A 85 17.91 -23.00 16.30
N TYR A 86 18.96 -23.08 17.13
CA TYR A 86 20.34 -22.89 16.71
C TYR A 86 21.20 -24.06 17.18
N SER A 87 22.20 -24.44 16.37
CA SER A 87 23.21 -25.43 16.74
C SER A 87 24.32 -24.77 17.55
N SER A 88 24.95 -25.51 18.47
CA SER A 88 26.18 -25.10 19.15
C SER A 88 27.38 -25.04 18.20
N ASN A 89 27.37 -25.83 17.12
CA ASN A 89 28.36 -25.83 16.05
C ASN A 89 27.68 -25.41 14.73
N PRO A 90 27.62 -24.10 14.42
CA PRO A 90 26.98 -23.62 13.20
C PRO A 90 27.85 -23.92 11.98
N SER A 91 27.26 -24.52 10.95
CA SER A 91 27.86 -24.59 9.61
C SER A 91 27.26 -23.52 8.72
N THR A 92 28.11 -22.81 7.98
CA THR A 92 27.70 -21.76 7.04
C THR A 92 26.94 -22.28 5.83
N ASP A 93 27.02 -23.59 5.55
CA ASP A 93 26.33 -24.27 4.45
C ASP A 93 25.27 -25.27 4.93
N GLN A 94 24.82 -25.16 6.18
CA GLN A 94 23.78 -26.04 6.70
C GLN A 94 22.43 -25.78 6.03
N LEU A 95 21.70 -26.86 5.79
CA LEU A 95 20.34 -26.80 5.28
C LEU A 95 19.38 -26.45 6.42
N VAL A 96 18.75 -25.28 6.34
CA VAL A 96 17.82 -24.77 7.35
C VAL A 96 16.40 -25.21 7.00
N GLN A 97 15.70 -25.82 7.96
CA GLN A 97 14.31 -26.24 7.77
C GLN A 97 13.33 -25.13 8.16
N VAL A 98 12.36 -24.84 7.32
CA VAL A 98 11.31 -23.84 7.57
C VAL A 98 9.95 -24.52 7.53
N LYS A 99 9.17 -24.35 8.60
CA LYS A 99 7.75 -24.74 8.65
C LYS A 99 6.89 -23.52 8.96
N ALA A 100 5.96 -23.20 8.07
CA ALA A 100 5.03 -22.10 8.22
C ALA A 100 3.58 -22.61 8.18
N LEU A 101 2.82 -22.27 9.21
CA LEU A 101 1.39 -22.52 9.33
C LEU A 101 0.61 -21.21 9.17
N ASN A 102 -0.62 -21.30 8.67
CA ASN A 102 -1.54 -20.17 8.59
C ASN A 102 -2.83 -20.55 9.31
N LEU A 103 -3.35 -19.64 10.15
CA LEU A 103 -4.62 -19.86 10.84
C LEU A 103 -5.83 -19.79 9.90
N ASN A 104 -5.70 -19.17 8.73
CA ASN A 104 -6.73 -19.22 7.71
C ASN A 104 -6.54 -20.50 6.88
N PRO A 105 -7.51 -21.44 6.91
CA PRO A 105 -7.38 -22.76 6.29
C PRO A 105 -7.33 -22.73 4.76
N ILE A 106 -7.66 -21.60 4.11
CA ILE A 106 -7.49 -21.45 2.66
C ILE A 106 -6.01 -21.46 2.25
N TYR A 107 -5.10 -21.19 3.18
CA TYR A 107 -3.66 -21.22 2.96
C TYR A 107 -3.09 -22.53 3.55
N PRO A 108 -2.68 -23.50 2.71
CA PRO A 108 -2.19 -24.79 3.19
C PRO A 108 -0.87 -24.64 3.95
N GLU A 109 -0.48 -25.65 4.72
CA GLU A 109 0.85 -25.68 5.36
C GLU A 109 1.98 -25.55 4.31
N LEU A 110 3.02 -24.79 4.65
CA LEU A 110 4.23 -24.64 3.84
C LEU A 110 5.47 -25.14 4.59
N CYS A 111 6.12 -26.14 4.02
CA CYS A 111 7.43 -26.60 4.45
C CYS A 111 8.43 -26.46 3.31
N PHE A 112 9.61 -25.92 3.59
CA PHE A 112 10.73 -25.87 2.66
C PHE A 112 12.04 -25.80 3.42
N SER A 113 13.15 -25.96 2.68
CA SER A 113 14.48 -25.78 3.23
C SER A 113 15.28 -24.80 2.38
N TYR A 114 16.18 -24.06 3.01
CA TYR A 114 17.07 -23.14 2.31
C TYR A 114 18.51 -23.28 2.82
N LYS A 115 19.44 -22.92 1.94
CA LYS A 115 20.82 -22.63 2.31
C LYS A 115 21.01 -21.12 2.28
N PRO A 116 21.69 -20.50 3.25
CA PRO A 116 21.88 -19.05 3.23
C PRO A 116 22.55 -18.55 1.94
N SER A 117 23.42 -19.36 1.33
CA SER A 117 24.15 -19.05 0.09
C SER A 117 23.33 -19.19 -1.21
N SER A 118 22.07 -19.65 -1.14
CA SER A 118 21.28 -20.02 -2.32
C SER A 118 19.93 -19.31 -2.34
N LYS A 119 19.48 -18.93 -3.54
CA LYS A 119 18.15 -18.35 -3.74
C LYS A 119 17.07 -19.43 -3.79
N LEU A 120 15.95 -19.15 -3.15
CA LEU A 120 14.72 -19.92 -3.24
C LEU A 120 13.99 -19.63 -4.54
N GLU A 121 13.50 -20.68 -5.20
CA GLU A 121 12.68 -20.55 -6.40
C GLU A 121 11.27 -20.06 -6.07
N LEU A 122 10.81 -19.08 -6.86
CA LEU A 122 9.45 -18.54 -6.86
C LEU A 122 8.71 -19.19 -8.03
N ALA A 123 7.71 -20.03 -7.74
CA ALA A 123 7.05 -20.84 -8.76
C ALA A 123 5.55 -21.07 -8.49
N ASN A 124 5.06 -20.73 -7.31
CA ASN A 124 3.73 -21.13 -6.86
C ASN A 124 2.72 -19.98 -6.88
N GLY A 125 3.17 -18.73 -7.02
CA GLY A 125 2.38 -17.53 -6.75
C GLY A 125 1.91 -17.44 -5.29
N GLY A 126 1.27 -16.33 -4.94
CA GLY A 126 0.59 -16.18 -3.64
C GLY A 126 1.51 -16.22 -2.41
N TRP A 127 0.94 -16.68 -1.28
CA TRP A 127 1.59 -16.59 0.03
C TRP A 127 2.94 -17.33 0.17
N PRO A 128 3.19 -18.49 -0.49
CA PRO A 128 4.50 -19.14 -0.39
C PRO A 128 5.60 -18.34 -1.08
N ASP A 129 5.31 -17.77 -2.26
CA ASP A 129 6.30 -16.99 -3.01
C ASP A 129 6.58 -15.65 -2.33
N TYR A 130 5.59 -15.03 -1.68
CA TYR A 130 5.83 -13.84 -0.86
C TYR A 130 6.79 -14.13 0.31
N LEU A 131 6.63 -15.26 1.01
CA LEU A 131 7.52 -15.63 2.11
C LEU A 131 8.93 -15.96 1.59
N LYS A 132 9.04 -16.77 0.53
CA LYS A 132 10.33 -17.13 -0.08
C LYS A 132 11.06 -15.92 -0.66
N SER A 133 10.34 -14.97 -1.25
CA SER A 133 10.90 -13.73 -1.75
C SER A 133 11.46 -12.87 -0.61
N ALA A 134 10.72 -12.77 0.51
CA ALA A 134 11.23 -12.11 1.71
C ALA A 134 12.52 -12.77 2.24
N PHE A 135 12.63 -14.10 2.18
CA PHE A 135 13.89 -14.81 2.50
C PHE A 135 15.02 -14.41 1.57
N ASN A 136 14.81 -14.48 0.25
CA ASN A 136 15.84 -14.12 -0.73
C ASN A 136 16.37 -12.70 -0.49
N ILE A 137 15.47 -11.73 -0.34
CA ILE A 137 15.86 -10.33 -0.17
C ILE A 137 16.51 -10.05 1.20
N ALA A 138 16.01 -10.65 2.28
CA ALA A 138 16.63 -10.50 3.59
C ALA A 138 18.04 -11.09 3.61
N LEU A 139 18.24 -12.29 3.05
CA LEU A 139 19.54 -12.96 3.02
C LEU A 139 20.54 -12.23 2.13
N ASP A 140 20.12 -11.79 0.93
CA ASP A 140 20.95 -10.97 0.04
C ASP A 140 21.44 -9.69 0.77
N HIS A 141 20.54 -9.02 1.50
CA HIS A 141 20.88 -7.83 2.29
C HIS A 141 21.89 -8.15 3.42
N LEU A 142 21.63 -9.20 4.20
CA LEU A 142 22.49 -9.58 5.33
C LEU A 142 23.89 -9.96 4.85
N GLN A 143 24.00 -10.70 3.75
CA GLN A 143 25.28 -11.07 3.13
C GLN A 143 26.05 -9.85 2.64
N ALA A 144 25.38 -8.91 1.98
CA ALA A 144 26.01 -7.68 1.50
C ALA A 144 26.48 -6.75 2.64
N SER A 145 25.81 -6.80 3.80
CA SER A 145 26.10 -5.91 4.93
C SER A 145 27.36 -6.27 5.73
N SER A 146 28.05 -7.39 5.43
CA SER A 146 29.18 -7.93 6.21
C SER A 146 28.87 -8.14 7.71
N SER A 147 27.59 -8.15 8.11
CA SER A 147 27.19 -8.34 9.51
C SER A 147 27.26 -9.82 9.90
N LEU A 148 27.59 -10.09 11.18
CA LEU A 148 27.57 -11.44 11.75
C LEU A 148 26.13 -12.00 11.74
N MET A 149 25.85 -12.83 10.74
CA MET A 149 24.57 -13.50 10.56
C MET A 149 24.51 -14.78 11.41
N ARG A 150 23.46 -14.93 12.22
CA ARG A 150 23.15 -16.21 12.87
C ARG A 150 22.43 -17.12 11.88
N ILE A 151 22.84 -18.38 11.83
CA ILE A 151 22.22 -19.38 10.96
C ILE A 151 21.46 -20.38 11.85
N PRO A 152 20.12 -20.37 11.84
CA PRO A 152 19.34 -21.34 12.60
C PRO A 152 19.40 -22.72 11.94
N THR A 153 19.08 -23.77 12.71
CA THR A 153 18.86 -25.12 12.19
C THR A 153 17.42 -25.31 11.73
N SER A 154 16.47 -24.65 12.40
CA SER A 154 15.07 -24.63 11.99
C SER A 154 14.38 -23.32 12.35
N ILE A 155 13.36 -22.98 11.56
CA ILE A 155 12.47 -21.84 11.75
C ILE A 155 11.02 -22.33 11.72
N LYS A 156 10.22 -21.86 12.66
CA LYS A 156 8.77 -22.11 12.74
C LYS A 156 8.02 -20.79 12.71
N PHE A 157 7.00 -20.69 11.86
CA PHE A 157 6.13 -19.53 11.72
C PHE A 157 4.66 -19.92 11.90
N LEU A 158 3.90 -19.14 12.67
CA LEU A 158 2.44 -19.17 12.67
C LEU A 158 1.90 -17.81 12.24
N VAL A 159 1.19 -17.80 11.12
CA VAL A 159 0.63 -16.60 10.49
C VAL A 159 -0.83 -16.43 10.90
N HIS A 160 -1.19 -15.24 11.35
CA HIS A 160 -2.58 -14.83 11.59
C HIS A 160 -2.83 -13.45 10.96
N GLY A 161 -3.55 -13.43 9.85
CA GLY A 161 -3.94 -12.20 9.15
C GLY A 161 -5.42 -11.90 9.28
N THR A 162 -5.77 -10.64 9.54
CA THR A 162 -7.15 -10.13 9.49
C THR A 162 -7.42 -9.29 8.25
N LEU A 163 -6.42 -9.12 7.37
CA LEU A 163 -6.59 -8.43 6.10
C LEU A 163 -7.29 -9.33 5.08
N PRO A 164 -8.44 -8.92 4.52
CA PRO A 164 -9.06 -9.68 3.44
C PRO A 164 -8.16 -9.64 2.20
N ALA A 165 -7.85 -10.81 1.64
CA ALA A 165 -7.03 -10.91 0.44
C ALA A 165 -7.71 -10.23 -0.76
N GLY A 166 -6.92 -9.56 -1.61
CA GLY A 166 -7.44 -8.91 -2.83
C GLY A 166 -8.37 -7.72 -2.59
N SER A 167 -8.50 -7.24 -1.35
CA SER A 167 -9.41 -6.17 -0.93
C SER A 167 -8.94 -4.76 -1.27
N GLY A 168 -7.75 -4.59 -1.84
CA GLY A 168 -7.14 -3.27 -2.04
C GLY A 168 -6.53 -2.65 -0.77
N LEU A 169 -6.47 -3.39 0.34
CA LEU A 169 -5.91 -2.97 1.64
C LEU A 169 -4.44 -3.42 1.87
N SER A 170 -3.75 -3.83 0.81
CA SER A 170 -2.32 -4.20 0.82
C SER A 170 -1.95 -5.40 1.69
N SER A 171 -2.75 -6.47 1.62
CA SER A 171 -2.46 -7.73 2.31
C SER A 171 -1.11 -8.34 1.90
N SER A 172 -0.71 -8.22 0.62
CA SER A 172 0.59 -8.70 0.12
C SER A 172 1.76 -7.95 0.74
N ALA A 173 1.73 -6.62 0.69
CA ALA A 173 2.76 -5.77 1.29
C ALA A 173 2.89 -6.01 2.79
N ALA A 174 1.77 -6.06 3.52
CA ALA A 174 1.76 -6.36 4.96
C ALA A 174 2.40 -7.74 5.25
N PHE A 175 2.02 -8.78 4.50
CA PHE A 175 2.59 -10.11 4.68
C PHE A 175 4.08 -10.17 4.39
N ILE A 176 4.54 -9.53 3.30
CA ILE A 176 5.97 -9.44 2.96
C ILE A 176 6.73 -8.67 4.04
N THR A 177 6.23 -7.52 4.49
CA THR A 177 6.87 -6.71 5.52
C THR A 177 7.00 -7.48 6.84
N ALA A 178 5.94 -8.15 7.31
CA ALA A 178 6.00 -8.97 8.52
C ALA A 178 6.99 -10.14 8.36
N SER A 179 6.99 -10.80 7.20
CA SER A 179 7.91 -11.90 6.89
C SER A 179 9.35 -11.43 6.90
N LEU A 180 9.64 -10.32 6.22
CA LEU A 180 10.97 -9.72 6.14
C LEU A 180 11.47 -9.35 7.54
N LEU A 181 10.65 -8.70 8.36
CA LEU A 181 11.00 -8.38 9.74
C LEU A 181 11.32 -9.63 10.57
N ALA A 182 10.51 -10.68 10.46
CA ALA A 182 10.75 -11.93 11.18
C ALA A 182 12.07 -12.58 10.76
N ILE A 183 12.34 -12.65 9.46
CA ILE A 183 13.55 -13.26 8.90
C ILE A 183 14.80 -12.44 9.32
N LEU A 184 14.76 -11.11 9.16
CA LEU A 184 15.83 -10.23 9.59
C LEU A 184 16.10 -10.39 11.09
N HIS A 185 15.06 -10.42 11.94
CA HIS A 185 15.22 -10.59 13.38
C HIS A 185 15.81 -11.95 13.79
N ILE A 186 15.42 -13.04 13.10
CA ILE A 186 15.98 -14.38 13.35
C ILE A 186 17.49 -14.40 13.07
N HIS A 187 17.88 -13.85 11.93
CA HIS A 187 19.27 -13.88 11.46
C HIS A 187 20.15 -12.83 12.13
N GLN A 188 19.60 -11.69 12.48
CA GLN A 188 20.27 -10.58 13.15
C GLN A 188 19.28 -9.96 14.16
N PRO A 189 19.29 -10.42 15.43
CA PRO A 189 18.37 -9.90 16.43
C PRO A 189 18.59 -8.40 16.61
N LEU A 190 17.49 -7.67 16.82
CA LEU A 190 17.35 -6.20 16.78
C LEU A 190 18.14 -5.42 17.87
N GLY A 191 19.41 -5.77 18.10
CA GLY A 191 20.38 -4.92 18.79
C GLY A 191 20.98 -3.85 17.86
N SER A 192 20.92 -4.05 16.55
CA SER A 192 21.14 -3.02 15.53
C SER A 192 19.78 -2.47 15.08
N GLN A 193 19.58 -1.16 15.23
CA GLN A 193 18.35 -0.48 14.87
C GLN A 193 18.10 -0.54 13.36
N LEU A 194 17.28 -1.50 12.89
CA LEU A 194 16.83 -1.56 11.50
C LEU A 194 16.00 -0.31 11.20
N SER A 195 16.44 0.49 10.23
CA SER A 195 15.70 1.70 9.86
C SER A 195 14.42 1.34 9.12
N LYS A 196 13.34 2.10 9.39
CA LYS A 196 12.06 1.93 8.70
C LYS A 196 12.20 2.04 7.17
N SER A 197 13.04 2.95 6.69
CA SER A 197 13.30 3.14 5.25
C SER A 197 13.93 1.92 4.59
N LEU A 198 14.88 1.27 5.27
CA LEU A 198 15.50 0.06 4.78
C LEU A 198 14.46 -1.06 4.64
N VAL A 199 13.64 -1.28 5.68
CA VAL A 199 12.60 -2.31 5.66
C VAL A 199 11.56 -2.05 4.58
N ALA A 200 11.10 -0.81 4.41
CA ALA A 200 10.17 -0.46 3.33
C ALA A 200 10.77 -0.70 1.94
N SER A 201 12.04 -0.35 1.74
CA SER A 201 12.76 -0.58 0.47
C SER A 201 12.91 -2.07 0.16
N LEU A 202 13.41 -2.86 1.11
CA LEU A 202 13.56 -4.31 0.96
C LEU A 202 12.21 -5.00 0.71
N ALA A 203 11.15 -4.59 1.41
CA ALA A 203 9.80 -5.14 1.19
C ALA A 203 9.28 -4.81 -0.21
N THR A 204 9.56 -3.60 -0.72
CA THR A 204 9.17 -3.20 -2.09
C THR A 204 9.86 -4.08 -3.12
N VAL A 205 11.17 -4.30 -2.98
CA VAL A 205 11.95 -5.17 -3.87
C VAL A 205 11.47 -6.63 -3.79
N ALA A 206 11.16 -7.13 -2.60
CA ALA A 206 10.63 -8.47 -2.41
C ALA A 206 9.27 -8.67 -3.10
N GLU A 207 8.37 -7.67 -3.08
CA GLU A 207 7.09 -7.78 -3.78
C GLU A 207 7.25 -7.73 -5.31
N GLN A 208 8.16 -6.88 -5.79
CA GLN A 208 8.49 -6.80 -7.22
C GLN A 208 9.09 -8.10 -7.76
N ALA A 209 9.91 -8.80 -6.96
CA ALA A 209 10.46 -10.10 -7.32
C ALA A 209 9.40 -11.19 -7.49
N CYS A 210 8.20 -11.01 -6.93
CA CYS A 210 7.04 -11.89 -7.17
C CYS A 210 6.27 -11.56 -8.46
N GLY A 211 6.77 -10.65 -9.30
CA GLY A 211 6.19 -10.33 -10.61
C GLY A 211 5.12 -9.23 -10.59
N VAL A 212 4.95 -8.50 -9.49
CA VAL A 212 3.99 -7.38 -9.40
C VAL A 212 4.74 -6.05 -9.50
N SER A 213 4.43 -5.23 -10.51
CA SER A 213 5.01 -3.87 -10.68
C SER A 213 4.39 -2.86 -9.72
N VAL A 214 4.54 -3.08 -8.41
CA VAL A 214 4.07 -2.17 -7.35
C VAL A 214 5.00 -0.97 -7.19
N GLY A 215 4.43 0.17 -6.79
CA GLY A 215 5.18 1.28 -6.21
C GLY A 215 5.58 1.00 -4.76
N GLY A 216 6.14 2.01 -4.09
CA GLY A 216 6.59 1.90 -2.69
C GLY A 216 5.58 2.35 -1.64
N MET A 217 4.36 2.76 -2.02
CA MET A 217 3.36 3.31 -1.09
C MET A 217 2.96 2.30 -0.01
N ASP A 218 2.61 1.08 -0.41
CA ASP A 218 1.96 0.10 0.47
C ASP A 218 2.88 -0.34 1.60
N GLN A 219 4.11 -0.69 1.24
CA GLN A 219 5.17 -1.12 2.16
C GLN A 219 5.62 0.04 3.04
N THR A 220 5.76 1.24 2.48
CA THR A 220 6.12 2.43 3.25
C THR A 220 5.04 2.76 4.27
N ALA A 221 3.76 2.76 3.89
CA ALA A 221 2.66 3.00 4.82
C ALA A 221 2.59 1.93 5.93
N SER A 222 2.80 0.65 5.55
CA SER A 222 2.80 -0.46 6.50
C SER A 222 3.91 -0.31 7.55
N VAL A 223 5.12 0.08 7.15
CA VAL A 223 6.25 0.24 8.07
C VAL A 223 6.17 1.54 8.88
N PHE A 224 5.77 2.65 8.25
CA PHE A 224 5.81 3.98 8.84
C PHE A 224 4.54 4.38 9.58
N GLY A 225 3.51 3.53 9.67
CA GLY A 225 2.29 3.82 10.44
C GLY A 225 2.55 4.46 11.81
N TRP A 226 1.71 5.42 12.16
CA TRP A 226 1.71 6.11 13.45
C TRP A 226 0.26 6.24 13.94
N PRO A 227 -0.06 5.88 15.20
CA PRO A 227 -1.41 5.99 15.72
C PRO A 227 -1.96 7.42 15.60
N GLY A 228 -3.15 7.56 15.01
CA GLY A 228 -3.84 8.84 14.84
C GLY A 228 -3.33 9.75 13.71
N GLN A 229 -2.30 9.35 12.95
CA GLN A 229 -1.68 10.18 11.92
C GLN A 229 -1.81 9.57 10.52
N VAL A 230 -2.09 10.40 9.52
CA VAL A 230 -1.92 10.03 8.10
C VAL A 230 -0.48 10.32 7.68
N LEU A 231 0.01 9.65 6.64
CA LEU A 231 1.40 9.73 6.21
C LEU A 231 1.47 10.42 4.86
N HIS A 232 2.07 11.60 4.79
CA HIS A 232 2.48 12.16 3.50
C HIS A 232 3.77 11.47 3.07
N ILE A 233 3.69 10.63 2.04
CA ILE A 233 4.83 9.87 1.52
C ILE A 233 5.28 10.51 0.21
N GLU A 234 6.54 10.91 0.15
CA GLU A 234 7.22 11.40 -1.04
C GLU A 234 8.19 10.33 -1.53
N PHE A 235 8.34 10.14 -2.84
CA PHE A 235 9.21 9.11 -3.42
C PHE A 235 10.44 9.66 -4.15
N THR A 236 10.43 10.95 -4.50
CA THR A 236 11.43 11.58 -5.36
C THR A 236 11.92 12.88 -4.73
N PRO A 237 13.25 13.14 -4.67
CA PRO A 237 14.35 12.30 -5.16
C PRO A 237 14.67 11.09 -4.27
N THR A 238 14.25 11.13 -3.01
CA THR A 238 14.39 10.05 -2.04
C THR A 238 13.11 9.90 -1.25
N THR A 239 12.85 8.69 -0.71
CA THR A 239 11.65 8.46 0.07
C THR A 239 11.66 9.27 1.36
N GLN A 240 10.66 10.12 1.56
CA GLN A 240 10.43 10.86 2.79
C GLN A 240 9.02 10.62 3.29
N VAL A 241 8.87 10.51 4.61
CA VAL A 241 7.57 10.29 5.25
C VAL A 241 7.35 11.36 6.30
N VAL A 242 6.29 12.16 6.11
CA VAL A 242 5.87 13.20 7.05
C VAL A 242 4.54 12.77 7.67
N PRO A 243 4.52 12.37 8.94
CA PRO A 243 3.27 12.12 9.65
C PRO A 243 2.50 13.44 9.86
N LEU A 244 1.19 13.39 9.63
CA LEU A 244 0.29 14.54 9.75
C LEU A 244 -0.88 14.16 10.67
N ASP A 245 -1.09 14.99 11.68
CA ASP A 245 -2.21 14.85 12.61
C ASP A 245 -3.54 15.11 11.91
N LEU A 246 -4.52 14.25 12.17
CA LEU A 246 -5.90 14.53 11.83
C LEU A 246 -6.52 15.48 12.87
N PRO A 247 -7.48 16.34 12.47
CA PRO A 247 -8.20 17.16 13.42
C PRO A 247 -8.87 16.30 14.50
N ASN A 248 -8.74 16.70 15.76
CA ASN A 248 -9.24 15.90 16.89
C ASN A 248 -10.64 16.33 17.37
N GLN A 249 -11.20 17.44 16.87
CA GLN A 249 -12.52 17.96 17.20
C GLN A 249 -13.19 18.64 15.98
N PRO A 250 -14.38 18.21 15.54
CA PRO A 250 -15.07 16.99 15.98
C PRO A 250 -14.26 15.73 15.65
N ARG A 251 -14.44 14.68 16.45
CA ARG A 251 -13.75 13.40 16.20
C ARG A 251 -14.30 12.73 14.94
N THR A 252 -13.39 12.29 14.09
CA THR A 252 -13.70 11.55 12.86
C THR A 252 -13.02 10.19 12.82
N THR A 253 -13.63 9.28 12.08
CA THR A 253 -13.16 7.91 11.84
C THR A 253 -13.30 7.59 10.35
N PHE A 254 -12.45 6.69 9.85
CA PHE A 254 -12.63 6.14 8.52
C PHE A 254 -13.43 4.84 8.61
N VAL A 255 -14.47 4.71 7.78
CA VAL A 255 -15.14 3.43 7.54
C VAL A 255 -14.62 2.87 6.22
N ILE A 256 -14.12 1.65 6.25
CA ILE A 256 -13.66 0.90 5.08
C ILE A 256 -14.76 -0.08 4.70
N ALA A 257 -15.14 -0.10 3.43
CA ALA A 257 -16.11 -1.03 2.89
C ALA A 257 -15.54 -1.73 1.65
N ASN A 258 -15.32 -3.04 1.76
CA ASN A 258 -14.87 -3.92 0.68
C ASN A 258 -16.06 -4.23 -0.24
N SER A 259 -15.91 -3.99 -1.54
CA SER A 259 -16.91 -4.31 -2.55
C SER A 259 -17.17 -5.81 -2.71
N LEU A 260 -16.24 -6.66 -2.25
CA LEU A 260 -16.18 -8.10 -2.50
C LEU A 260 -16.07 -8.46 -3.99
N VAL A 261 -15.75 -7.47 -4.82
CA VAL A 261 -15.31 -7.67 -6.20
C VAL A 261 -13.79 -7.75 -6.18
N THR A 262 -13.25 -8.92 -6.51
CA THR A 262 -11.81 -9.15 -6.49
C THR A 262 -11.11 -8.34 -7.57
N SER A 263 -10.19 -7.46 -7.17
CA SER A 263 -9.26 -6.80 -8.09
C SER A 263 -8.02 -7.69 -8.28
N ASN A 264 -8.08 -8.64 -9.22
CA ASN A 264 -6.92 -9.48 -9.56
C ASN A 264 -5.88 -8.67 -10.37
N LYS A 265 -5.02 -7.94 -9.65
CA LYS A 265 -4.00 -7.03 -10.22
C LYS A 265 -3.13 -7.66 -11.31
N LEU A 266 -2.93 -8.99 -11.32
CA LEU A 266 -2.09 -9.71 -12.28
C LEU A 266 -2.87 -10.15 -13.53
N GLU A 267 -4.06 -10.75 -13.38
CA GLU A 267 -4.80 -11.32 -14.50
C GLU A 267 -5.40 -10.25 -15.41
N SER A 268 -5.95 -9.18 -14.81
CA SER A 268 -6.52 -8.05 -15.53
C SER A 268 -5.51 -6.95 -15.82
N ALA A 269 -4.24 -7.13 -15.39
CA ALA A 269 -3.19 -6.10 -15.45
C ALA A 269 -3.09 -5.46 -16.84
N LYS A 270 -3.09 -6.30 -17.88
CA LYS A 270 -2.92 -5.90 -19.28
C LYS A 270 -4.01 -4.94 -19.78
N GLU A 271 -5.22 -5.02 -19.24
CA GLU A 271 -6.37 -4.18 -19.63
C GLU A 271 -6.62 -3.05 -18.62
N GLN A 272 -6.03 -3.15 -17.42
CA GLN A 272 -6.25 -2.27 -16.29
C GLN A 272 -4.92 -1.64 -15.84
N TYR A 273 -4.29 -2.18 -14.79
CA TYR A 273 -3.18 -1.56 -14.09
C TYR A 273 -1.96 -1.26 -14.99
N ASN A 274 -1.45 -2.26 -15.72
CA ASN A 274 -0.28 -2.08 -16.61
C ASN A 274 -0.59 -1.13 -17.77
N LEU A 275 -1.82 -1.20 -18.31
CA LEU A 275 -2.26 -0.27 -19.34
C LEU A 275 -2.20 1.17 -18.84
N ARG A 276 -2.67 1.44 -17.62
CA ARG A 276 -2.61 2.78 -17.02
C ARG A 276 -1.17 3.28 -16.83
N VAL A 277 -0.26 2.40 -16.39
CA VAL A 277 1.17 2.73 -16.30
C VAL A 277 1.73 3.13 -17.67
N VAL A 278 1.43 2.35 -18.71
CA VAL A 278 1.83 2.64 -20.09
C VAL A 278 1.24 3.96 -20.59
N GLU A 279 -0.06 4.21 -20.37
CA GLU A 279 -0.72 5.46 -20.75
C GLU A 279 -0.08 6.68 -20.07
N CYS A 280 0.35 6.58 -18.81
CA CYS A 280 1.11 7.63 -18.13
C CYS A 280 2.51 7.84 -18.74
N ARG A 281 3.20 6.78 -19.16
CA ARG A 281 4.50 6.89 -19.86
C ARG A 281 4.35 7.56 -21.23
N ILE A 282 3.31 7.21 -21.98
CA ILE A 282 2.96 7.86 -23.24
C ILE A 282 2.73 9.36 -23.00
N ALA A 283 1.90 9.70 -22.00
CA ALA A 283 1.64 11.08 -21.65
C ALA A 283 2.92 11.84 -21.25
N THR A 284 3.81 11.19 -20.50
CA THR A 284 5.12 11.75 -20.12
C THR A 284 5.93 12.13 -21.35
N ARG A 285 6.01 11.26 -22.36
CA ARG A 285 6.77 11.56 -23.60
C ARG A 285 6.10 12.64 -24.45
N LEU A 286 4.78 12.58 -24.63
CA LEU A 286 4.04 13.62 -25.37
C LEU A 286 4.19 15.00 -24.70
N LEU A 287 4.06 15.08 -23.38
CA LEU A 287 4.24 16.33 -22.64
C LEU A 287 5.69 16.81 -22.62
N SER A 288 6.68 15.91 -22.61
CA SER A 288 8.10 16.29 -22.71
C SER A 288 8.34 17.14 -23.94
N SER A 289 7.80 16.73 -25.10
CA SER A 289 7.91 17.50 -26.34
C SER A 289 7.14 18.83 -26.32
N LEU A 290 6.12 18.98 -25.45
CA LEU A 290 5.33 20.20 -25.32
C LEU A 290 6.00 21.22 -24.39
N LEU A 291 6.63 20.74 -23.32
CA LEU A 291 7.09 21.56 -22.20
C LEU A 291 8.59 21.86 -22.25
N LEU A 292 9.40 20.91 -22.75
CA LEU A 292 10.85 21.04 -22.76
C LEU A 292 11.33 21.52 -24.13
N SER A 293 12.22 22.52 -24.14
CA SER A 293 12.86 23.02 -25.35
C SER A 293 13.97 22.08 -25.86
N GLU A 294 14.65 21.37 -24.96
CA GLU A 294 15.65 20.37 -25.27
C GLU A 294 15.46 19.12 -24.38
N ILE A 295 15.53 17.93 -24.97
CA ILE A 295 15.39 16.66 -24.26
C ILE A 295 16.72 15.92 -24.33
N LYS A 296 17.59 16.11 -23.31
CA LYS A 296 18.85 15.36 -23.19
C LYS A 296 18.64 13.91 -22.78
N LYS A 297 17.70 13.70 -21.84
CA LYS A 297 17.22 12.40 -21.39
C LYS A 297 15.73 12.53 -21.16
N ALA A 298 14.95 11.67 -21.79
CA ALA A 298 13.51 11.70 -21.63
C ALA A 298 13.14 11.26 -20.20
N PRO A 299 12.28 12.02 -19.49
CA PRO A 299 11.83 11.64 -18.15
C PRO A 299 11.06 10.32 -18.21
N ASN A 300 11.20 9.52 -17.16
CA ASN A 300 10.49 8.26 -17.01
C ASN A 300 9.09 8.44 -16.43
N THR A 301 8.88 9.51 -15.67
CA THR A 301 7.62 9.77 -14.95
C THR A 301 7.13 11.20 -15.14
N LEU A 302 5.84 11.41 -14.87
CA LEU A 302 5.24 12.76 -14.91
C LEU A 302 5.84 13.68 -13.84
N ARG A 303 6.27 13.15 -12.67
CA ARG A 303 6.98 13.95 -11.66
C ARG A 303 8.34 14.43 -12.15
N GLU A 304 9.15 13.52 -12.71
CA GLU A 304 10.47 13.84 -13.27
C GLU A 304 10.36 14.91 -14.36
N LEU A 305 9.30 14.85 -15.19
CA LEU A 305 9.04 15.87 -16.19
C LEU A 305 8.86 17.26 -15.57
N LEU A 306 8.15 17.36 -14.43
CA LEU A 306 7.97 18.66 -13.76
C LEU A 306 9.31 19.19 -13.20
N ASP A 307 10.16 18.31 -12.68
CA ASP A 307 11.50 18.67 -12.19
C ASP A 307 12.40 19.20 -13.32
N LEU A 308 12.23 18.70 -14.55
CA LEU A 308 12.95 19.20 -15.72
C LEU A 308 12.33 20.48 -16.30
N TYR A 309 11.01 20.64 -16.22
CA TYR A 309 10.30 21.75 -16.84
C TYR A 309 10.51 23.07 -16.08
N LYS A 310 10.26 23.07 -14.77
CA LYS A 310 10.37 24.25 -13.91
C LYS A 310 10.86 23.86 -12.51
N PRO A 311 12.15 23.48 -12.36
CA PRO A 311 12.69 22.94 -11.11
C PRO A 311 12.59 23.89 -9.90
N ALA A 312 12.60 25.20 -10.14
CA ALA A 312 12.58 26.21 -9.08
C ALA A 312 11.17 26.65 -8.66
N GLN A 313 10.12 26.27 -9.40
CA GLN A 313 8.75 26.70 -9.12
C GLN A 313 8.08 25.74 -8.11
N PRO A 314 7.27 26.25 -7.14
CA PRO A 314 6.51 25.39 -6.24
C PRO A 314 5.66 24.36 -6.98
N ILE A 315 5.68 23.12 -6.51
CA ILE A 315 5.12 21.98 -7.23
C ILE A 315 3.65 22.15 -7.63
N MET A 316 2.81 22.71 -6.75
CA MET A 316 1.39 22.95 -7.06
C MET A 316 1.17 23.99 -8.16
N GLU A 317 2.01 25.03 -8.22
CA GLU A 317 1.93 26.02 -9.29
C GLU A 317 2.40 25.44 -10.62
N THR A 318 3.49 24.66 -10.58
CA THR A 318 3.99 23.93 -11.76
C THR A 318 2.93 22.99 -12.31
N ILE A 319 2.25 22.24 -11.42
CA ILE A 319 1.13 21.37 -11.80
C ILE A 319 0.00 22.17 -12.47
N GLN A 320 -0.37 23.34 -11.91
CA GLN A 320 -1.43 24.16 -12.47
C GLN A 320 -1.07 24.71 -13.86
N ASP A 321 0.16 25.19 -14.05
CA ASP A 321 0.64 25.66 -15.36
C ASP A 321 0.62 24.54 -16.41
N VAL A 322 1.02 23.32 -16.04
CA VAL A 322 0.94 22.17 -16.95
C VAL A 322 -0.50 21.81 -17.29
N LEU A 323 -1.42 21.84 -16.33
CA LEU A 323 -2.86 21.63 -16.60
C LEU A 323 -3.42 22.69 -17.55
N ASP A 324 -3.04 23.96 -17.39
CA ASP A 324 -3.48 25.06 -18.25
C ASP A 324 -2.93 24.94 -19.67
N LYS A 325 -1.69 24.46 -19.82
CA LYS A 325 -1.08 24.15 -21.13
C LYS A 325 -1.72 22.94 -21.79
N MET A 326 -2.02 21.89 -21.03
CA MET A 326 -2.75 20.72 -21.52
C MET A 326 -4.13 21.09 -22.04
N ALA A 327 -4.85 21.98 -21.35
CA ALA A 327 -6.16 22.44 -21.79
C ALA A 327 -6.13 23.22 -23.11
N LYS A 328 -4.98 23.77 -23.51
CA LYS A 328 -4.77 24.55 -24.74
C LYS A 328 -4.04 23.75 -25.83
N SER A 329 -3.81 22.46 -25.64
CA SER A 329 -3.00 21.65 -26.54
C SER A 329 -3.69 20.35 -26.94
N GLU A 330 -3.63 20.00 -28.22
CA GLU A 330 -4.13 18.73 -28.76
C GLU A 330 -3.03 17.64 -28.80
N LYS A 331 -1.86 17.89 -28.21
CA LYS A 331 -0.73 16.95 -28.26
C LYS A 331 -1.06 15.59 -27.65
N LEU A 332 -1.86 15.58 -26.59
CA LEU A 332 -2.27 14.35 -25.89
C LEU A 332 -3.52 13.70 -26.50
N GLY A 333 -4.04 14.25 -27.60
CA GLY A 333 -5.30 13.83 -28.20
C GLY A 333 -6.50 14.44 -27.50
N SER A 334 -7.65 13.79 -27.65
CA SER A 334 -8.91 14.13 -26.98
C SER A 334 -9.30 13.05 -25.98
N GLU A 335 -10.46 13.22 -25.33
CA GLU A 335 -11.01 12.19 -24.43
C GLU A 335 -11.36 10.88 -25.13
N ALA A 336 -11.46 10.91 -26.46
CA ALA A 336 -11.62 9.72 -27.29
C ALA A 336 -10.35 8.85 -27.34
N GLY A 337 -9.19 9.39 -26.95
CA GLY A 337 -7.90 8.70 -26.96
C GLY A 337 -7.18 8.71 -28.31
N LEU A 338 -6.12 7.91 -28.42
CA LEU A 338 -5.22 7.79 -29.55
C LEU A 338 -5.01 6.32 -29.91
N THR A 339 -5.00 6.00 -31.21
CA THR A 339 -4.60 4.69 -31.73
C THR A 339 -3.08 4.59 -31.81
N LEU A 340 -2.54 3.36 -31.83
CA LEU A 340 -1.08 3.15 -31.94
C LEU A 340 -0.44 3.89 -33.13
N PRO A 341 -0.97 3.84 -34.37
CA PRO A 341 -0.38 4.57 -35.49
C PRO A 341 -0.27 6.08 -35.25
N LEU A 342 -1.33 6.69 -34.71
CA LEU A 342 -1.36 8.12 -34.40
C LEU A 342 -0.41 8.48 -33.25
N MET A 343 -0.23 7.58 -32.28
CA MET A 343 0.76 7.78 -31.21
C MET A 343 2.19 7.72 -31.74
N LEU A 344 2.51 6.75 -32.59
CA LEU A 344 3.85 6.62 -33.20
C LEU A 344 4.19 7.87 -34.02
N GLU A 345 3.22 8.39 -34.80
CA GLU A 345 3.36 9.65 -35.53
C GLU A 345 3.62 10.84 -34.58
N LYS A 346 2.76 11.02 -33.56
CA LYS A 346 2.90 12.13 -32.60
C LYS A 346 4.18 12.08 -31.77
N LEU A 347 4.64 10.88 -31.43
CA LEU A 347 5.88 10.65 -30.70
C LEU A 347 7.13 10.70 -31.58
N GLN A 348 6.96 10.61 -32.90
CA GLN A 348 8.05 10.44 -33.87
C GLN A 348 8.93 9.23 -33.51
N MET A 349 8.28 8.11 -33.18
CA MET A 349 8.95 6.85 -32.77
C MET A 349 8.58 5.71 -33.70
N THR A 350 9.50 4.77 -33.90
CA THR A 350 9.16 3.48 -34.52
C THR A 350 8.40 2.58 -33.54
N GLN A 351 7.78 1.51 -34.04
CA GLN A 351 7.10 0.55 -33.18
C GLN A 351 8.07 -0.13 -32.20
N GLU A 352 9.28 -0.46 -32.66
CA GLU A 352 10.32 -1.10 -31.83
C GLU A 352 10.76 -0.17 -30.69
N GLN A 353 10.93 1.13 -30.98
CA GLN A 353 11.24 2.12 -29.95
C GLN A 353 10.11 2.27 -28.95
N PHE A 354 8.86 2.24 -29.41
CA PHE A 354 7.69 2.31 -28.53
C PHE A 354 7.63 1.09 -27.59
N GLU A 355 7.87 -0.11 -28.12
CA GLU A 355 7.92 -1.35 -27.34
C GLU A 355 9.06 -1.32 -26.29
N SER A 356 10.26 -0.91 -26.69
CA SER A 356 11.42 -0.78 -25.80
C SER A 356 11.21 0.27 -24.71
N ASP A 357 10.84 1.49 -25.09
CA ASP A 357 10.95 2.65 -24.21
C ASP A 357 9.69 2.93 -23.37
N ILE A 358 8.52 2.57 -23.91
CA ILE A 358 7.21 2.87 -23.32
C ILE A 358 6.62 1.61 -22.69
N ILE A 359 6.50 0.53 -23.46
CA ILE A 359 5.91 -0.73 -22.99
C ILE A 359 6.84 -1.41 -21.98
N ARG A 360 8.15 -1.49 -22.26
CA ARG A 360 9.17 -2.07 -21.37
C ARG A 360 8.83 -3.49 -20.92
N GLY A 361 8.40 -4.32 -21.88
CA GLY A 361 8.06 -5.74 -21.63
C GLY A 361 6.73 -5.99 -20.92
N LEU A 362 5.93 -4.95 -20.62
CA LEU A 362 4.59 -5.14 -20.07
C LEU A 362 3.60 -5.63 -21.14
N GLU A 363 2.80 -6.63 -20.85
CA GLU A 363 1.65 -6.96 -21.70
C GLU A 363 0.55 -5.91 -21.48
N VAL A 364 0.06 -5.28 -22.56
CA VAL A 364 -1.06 -4.34 -22.53
C VAL A 364 -2.04 -4.57 -23.66
N LYS A 365 -3.34 -4.42 -23.38
CA LYS A 365 -4.45 -4.58 -24.31
C LYS A 365 -5.46 -3.44 -24.12
N PRO A 366 -5.26 -2.28 -24.78
CA PRO A 366 -6.22 -1.19 -24.75
C PRO A 366 -7.56 -1.59 -25.36
N LYS A 367 -8.67 -1.19 -24.73
CA LYS A 367 -10.02 -1.43 -25.26
C LYS A 367 -10.16 -0.72 -26.61
N GLY A 368 -10.50 -1.49 -27.65
CA GLY A 368 -10.64 -0.96 -29.01
C GLY A 368 -9.33 -0.47 -29.65
N GLY A 369 -8.16 -0.83 -29.11
CA GLY A 369 -6.87 -0.38 -29.65
C GLY A 369 -6.51 1.07 -29.30
N VAL A 370 -7.21 1.66 -28.32
CA VAL A 370 -7.13 3.10 -28.00
C VAL A 370 -6.53 3.34 -26.62
N PHE A 371 -5.54 4.22 -26.56
CA PHE A 371 -4.89 4.71 -25.34
C PHE A 371 -5.39 6.12 -25.00
N LYS A 372 -5.54 6.46 -23.72
CA LYS A 372 -6.09 7.74 -23.26
C LYS A 372 -5.08 8.58 -22.45
N PRO A 373 -3.92 8.95 -23.01
CA PRO A 373 -2.87 9.66 -22.28
C PRO A 373 -3.34 11.01 -21.72
N LEU A 374 -4.24 11.74 -22.42
CA LEU A 374 -4.83 12.99 -21.92
C LEU A 374 -5.53 12.78 -20.58
N ASN A 375 -6.46 11.84 -20.52
CA ASN A 375 -7.25 11.56 -19.32
C ASN A 375 -6.34 11.10 -18.17
N ARG A 376 -5.34 10.25 -18.46
CA ARG A 376 -4.43 9.75 -17.42
C ARG A 376 -3.54 10.85 -16.86
N ALA A 377 -2.95 11.69 -17.70
CA ALA A 377 -2.17 12.84 -17.24
C ALA A 377 -3.03 13.82 -16.42
N ARG A 378 -4.25 14.09 -16.90
CA ARG A 378 -5.19 15.00 -16.24
C ARG A 378 -5.58 14.50 -14.86
N HIS A 379 -5.85 13.20 -14.73
CA HIS A 379 -6.03 12.56 -13.43
C HIS A 379 -4.80 12.73 -12.55
N VAL A 380 -3.62 12.30 -13.02
CA VAL A 380 -2.38 12.28 -12.23
C VAL A 380 -2.05 13.66 -11.67
N PHE A 381 -2.06 14.69 -12.51
CA PHE A 381 -1.76 16.05 -12.08
C PHE A 381 -2.82 16.61 -11.12
N ARG A 382 -4.11 16.39 -11.39
CA ARG A 382 -5.19 16.84 -10.50
C ARG A 382 -5.16 16.11 -9.16
N GLU A 383 -4.85 14.81 -9.15
CA GLU A 383 -4.76 13.99 -7.95
C GLU A 383 -3.53 14.36 -7.12
N ALA A 384 -2.36 14.52 -7.74
CA ALA A 384 -1.16 15.01 -7.06
C ALA A 384 -1.40 16.38 -6.41
N ARG A 385 -2.07 17.30 -7.12
CA ARG A 385 -2.46 18.60 -6.54
C ARG A 385 -3.40 18.44 -5.35
N ARG A 386 -4.35 17.51 -5.38
CA ARG A 386 -5.24 17.24 -4.24
C ARG A 386 -4.46 16.72 -3.03
N VAL A 387 -3.43 15.88 -3.22
CA VAL A 387 -2.54 15.42 -2.13
C VAL A 387 -1.85 16.61 -1.46
N TYR A 388 -1.23 17.50 -2.23
CA TYR A 388 -0.57 18.69 -1.66
C TYR A 388 -1.56 19.63 -0.98
N GLN A 389 -2.75 19.83 -1.54
CA GLN A 389 -3.83 20.60 -0.90
C GLN A 389 -4.27 19.99 0.43
N PHE A 390 -4.37 18.66 0.50
CA PHE A 390 -4.74 17.94 1.72
C PHE A 390 -3.64 18.08 2.78
N LYS A 391 -2.37 17.94 2.40
CA LYS A 391 -1.22 18.17 3.29
C LYS A 391 -1.23 19.59 3.86
N GLU A 392 -1.31 20.61 3.01
CA GLU A 392 -1.31 22.00 3.47
C GLU A 392 -2.49 22.29 4.42
N LEU A 393 -3.64 21.69 4.14
CA LEU A 393 -4.83 21.82 4.97
C LEU A 393 -4.59 21.26 6.37
N LEU A 394 -3.99 20.07 6.50
CA LEU A 394 -3.64 19.49 7.79
C LEU A 394 -2.55 20.29 8.52
N GLU A 395 -1.52 20.76 7.80
CA GLU A 395 -0.44 21.56 8.39
C GLU A 395 -0.94 22.88 8.99
N LYS A 396 -1.93 23.52 8.35
CA LYS A 396 -2.56 24.76 8.84
C LYS A 396 -3.50 24.52 10.02
N THR A 397 -4.00 23.30 10.21
CA THR A 397 -5.01 22.96 11.24
C THR A 397 -4.41 22.65 12.62
N LYS A 398 -3.07 22.61 12.76
CA LYS A 398 -2.35 22.19 13.97
C LYS A 398 -2.68 22.96 15.27
N GLN A 399 -3.45 24.04 15.22
CA GLN A 399 -3.94 24.77 16.41
C GLN A 399 -5.45 24.62 16.67
N ASN A 400 -6.12 23.61 16.09
CA ASN A 400 -7.57 23.36 16.18
C ASN A 400 -8.48 24.53 15.74
N GLN A 401 -7.90 25.61 15.21
CA GLN A 401 -8.65 26.66 14.54
C GLN A 401 -9.23 26.09 13.24
N HIS A 402 -10.54 26.23 13.08
CA HIS A 402 -11.27 25.85 11.86
C HIS A 402 -11.27 24.35 11.54
N ALA A 403 -11.11 23.49 12.55
CA ALA A 403 -11.10 22.03 12.38
C ALA A 403 -12.33 21.48 11.65
N GLU A 404 -13.52 22.05 11.89
CA GLU A 404 -14.75 21.73 11.16
C GLU A 404 -14.64 22.02 9.65
N GLU A 405 -14.15 23.22 9.29
CA GLU A 405 -13.92 23.59 7.88
C GLU A 405 -12.88 22.66 7.25
N THR A 406 -11.81 22.35 7.97
CA THR A 406 -10.80 21.39 7.52
C THR A 406 -11.39 20.03 7.21
N ILE A 407 -12.19 19.46 8.11
CA ILE A 407 -12.83 18.16 7.90
C ILE A 407 -13.74 18.19 6.67
N HIS A 408 -14.53 19.25 6.51
CA HIS A 408 -15.36 19.41 5.31
C HIS A 408 -14.52 19.46 4.03
N ARG A 409 -13.45 20.26 4.02
CA ARG A 409 -12.52 20.40 2.88
C ARG A 409 -11.79 19.10 2.55
N MET A 410 -11.40 18.31 3.56
CA MET A 410 -10.88 16.95 3.36
C MET A 410 -11.91 16.09 2.61
N GLY A 411 -13.17 16.12 3.04
CA GLY A 411 -14.26 15.40 2.38
C GLY A 411 -14.48 15.83 0.92
N GLU A 412 -14.35 17.13 0.63
CA GLU A 412 -14.42 17.64 -0.75
C GLU A 412 -13.29 17.11 -1.64
N LEU A 413 -12.07 17.07 -1.12
CA LEU A 413 -10.91 16.55 -1.83
C LEU A 413 -11.09 15.05 -2.13
N MET A 414 -11.59 14.28 -1.16
CA MET A 414 -11.90 12.85 -1.36
C MET A 414 -12.95 12.63 -2.44
N ARG A 415 -14.04 13.40 -2.45
CA ARG A 415 -15.08 13.31 -3.51
C ARG A 415 -14.53 13.67 -4.88
N LYS A 416 -13.71 14.72 -4.99
CA LYS A 416 -13.05 15.10 -6.25
C LYS A 416 -12.08 14.03 -6.74
N SER A 417 -11.38 13.35 -5.81
CA SER A 417 -10.55 12.18 -6.14
C SER A 417 -11.40 11.05 -6.70
N GLN A 418 -12.54 10.70 -6.06
CA GLN A 418 -13.45 9.66 -6.56
C GLN A 418 -13.94 9.96 -8.00
N THR A 419 -14.43 11.17 -8.25
CA THR A 419 -14.88 11.56 -9.59
C THR A 419 -13.77 11.45 -10.62
N SER A 420 -12.54 11.82 -10.26
CA SER A 420 -11.39 11.69 -11.15
C SER A 420 -11.00 10.22 -11.40
N CYS A 421 -11.05 9.37 -10.36
CA CYS A 421 -10.82 7.93 -10.52
C CYS A 421 -11.89 7.27 -11.42
N GLN A 422 -13.14 7.69 -11.30
CA GLN A 422 -14.26 7.19 -12.10
C GLN A 422 -14.17 7.64 -13.56
N LEU A 423 -13.99 8.94 -13.80
CA LEU A 423 -14.14 9.54 -15.13
C LEU A 423 -12.81 9.73 -15.88
N ASP A 424 -11.78 10.24 -15.21
CA ASP A 424 -10.48 10.49 -15.85
C ASP A 424 -9.62 9.22 -15.87
N TYR A 425 -9.62 8.44 -14.79
CA TYR A 425 -8.78 7.24 -14.71
C TYR A 425 -9.47 5.95 -15.10
N GLU A 426 -10.81 5.92 -15.08
CA GLU A 426 -11.61 4.74 -15.40
C GLU A 426 -11.14 3.51 -14.59
N CYS A 427 -10.92 3.73 -13.28
CA CYS A 427 -10.54 2.68 -12.31
C CYS A 427 -11.58 2.44 -11.22
N SER A 428 -12.78 3.02 -11.30
CA SER A 428 -13.90 2.60 -10.45
C SER A 428 -14.63 1.37 -11.03
N CYS A 429 -15.65 0.89 -10.33
CA CYS A 429 -16.61 -0.09 -10.83
C CYS A 429 -17.98 0.15 -10.20
N GLU A 430 -19.03 -0.49 -10.75
CA GLU A 430 -20.41 -0.34 -10.27
C GLU A 430 -20.54 -0.61 -8.76
N ALA A 431 -19.84 -1.64 -8.28
CA ALA A 431 -19.85 -2.03 -6.87
C ALA A 431 -19.26 -0.94 -5.95
N LEU A 432 -18.12 -0.36 -6.34
CA LEU A 432 -17.50 0.76 -5.62
C LEU A 432 -18.37 2.02 -5.68
N ASP A 433 -18.93 2.33 -6.85
CA ASP A 433 -19.78 3.49 -7.05
C ASP A 433 -21.07 3.40 -6.21
N GLN A 434 -21.63 2.19 -6.06
CA GLN A 434 -22.77 1.95 -5.17
C GLN A 434 -22.41 2.16 -3.70
N LEU A 435 -21.26 1.64 -3.23
CA LEU A 435 -20.78 1.85 -1.86
C LEU A 435 -20.59 3.36 -1.57
N VAL A 436 -19.93 4.08 -2.47
CA VAL A 436 -19.74 5.53 -2.37
C VAL A 436 -21.08 6.27 -2.32
N THR A 437 -22.04 5.88 -3.17
CA THR A 437 -23.37 6.49 -3.23
C THR A 437 -24.14 6.28 -1.92
N ILE A 438 -24.14 5.05 -1.40
CA ILE A 438 -24.78 4.73 -0.12
C ILE A 438 -24.12 5.53 1.00
N ALA A 439 -22.78 5.53 1.10
CA ALA A 439 -22.08 6.24 2.15
C ALA A 439 -22.37 7.75 2.13
N SER A 440 -22.36 8.35 0.93
CA SER A 440 -22.65 9.79 0.75
C SER A 440 -24.08 10.15 1.19
N ALA A 441 -25.05 9.25 1.01
CA ALA A 441 -26.41 9.43 1.49
C ALA A 441 -26.58 9.21 3.02
N HIS A 442 -25.57 8.67 3.70
CA HIS A 442 -25.61 8.33 5.13
C HIS A 442 -24.44 8.93 5.90
N LYS A 443 -24.37 10.28 5.90
CA LYS A 443 -23.49 11.09 6.76
C LYS A 443 -21.98 10.94 6.53
N SER A 444 -21.54 10.25 5.47
CA SER A 444 -20.15 10.36 5.04
C SER A 444 -19.85 11.79 4.58
N ILE A 445 -18.74 12.33 5.07
CA ILE A 445 -18.20 13.66 4.73
C ILE A 445 -17.48 13.59 3.38
N GLY A 446 -16.80 12.46 3.12
CA GLY A 446 -16.13 12.19 1.85
C GLY A 446 -15.94 10.70 1.63
N SER A 447 -16.24 10.23 0.43
CA SER A 447 -16.17 8.81 0.05
C SER A 447 -15.44 8.65 -1.27
N ARG A 448 -14.55 7.66 -1.34
CA ARG A 448 -13.83 7.27 -2.56
C ARG A 448 -13.40 5.80 -2.53
N LEU A 449 -13.06 5.23 -3.67
CA LEU A 449 -12.31 3.97 -3.75
C LEU A 449 -10.92 4.10 -3.12
N THR A 450 -10.28 3.00 -2.74
CA THR A 450 -8.89 2.96 -2.25
C THR A 450 -8.15 1.77 -2.85
N GLY A 451 -6.86 1.95 -3.12
CA GLY A 451 -6.05 0.94 -3.81
C GLY A 451 -6.29 0.97 -5.32
N ALA A 452 -5.97 -0.13 -6.01
CA ALA A 452 -5.94 -0.15 -7.47
C ALA A 452 -7.30 0.09 -8.16
N GLY A 453 -8.43 -0.04 -7.44
CA GLY A 453 -9.75 0.07 -8.05
C GLY A 453 -10.15 -1.19 -8.84
N TRP A 454 -11.11 -1.03 -9.76
CA TRP A 454 -11.80 -2.12 -10.49
C TRP A 454 -12.38 -3.21 -9.59
N GLY A 455 -12.69 -2.86 -8.33
CA GLY A 455 -12.98 -3.78 -7.24
C GLY A 455 -12.24 -3.34 -5.97
N GLY A 456 -12.06 -4.25 -5.02
CA GLY A 456 -11.40 -3.94 -3.74
C GLY A 456 -12.29 -3.08 -2.84
N ALA A 457 -11.72 -2.08 -2.17
CA ALA A 457 -12.40 -1.34 -1.10
C ALA A 457 -12.64 0.13 -1.42
N SER A 458 -13.53 0.72 -0.63
CA SER A 458 -13.77 2.14 -0.53
C SER A 458 -13.53 2.63 0.90
N VAL A 459 -13.19 3.92 1.02
CA VAL A 459 -12.94 4.60 2.29
C VAL A 459 -13.90 5.77 2.45
N HIS A 460 -14.42 5.94 3.65
CA HIS A 460 -15.44 6.92 3.99
C HIS A 460 -15.05 7.69 5.25
N LEU A 461 -14.85 8.99 5.15
CA LEU A 461 -14.61 9.86 6.30
C LEU A 461 -15.96 10.20 6.95
N VAL A 462 -16.13 9.89 8.24
CA VAL A 462 -17.38 10.10 8.96
C VAL A 462 -17.09 10.59 10.39
N ARG A 463 -18.01 11.34 10.99
CA ARG A 463 -17.93 11.70 12.41
C ARG A 463 -18.15 10.46 13.28
N ASP A 464 -17.45 10.36 14.43
CA ASP A 464 -17.51 9.20 15.33
C ASP A 464 -18.96 8.83 15.71
N GLU A 465 -19.81 9.84 15.92
CA GLU A 465 -21.23 9.68 16.28
C GLU A 465 -22.11 9.05 15.17
N HIS A 466 -21.64 9.03 13.92
CA HIS A 466 -22.37 8.49 12.76
C HIS A 466 -21.77 7.20 12.20
N VAL A 467 -20.70 6.67 12.82
CA VAL A 467 -20.03 5.44 12.36
C VAL A 467 -20.99 4.25 12.32
N ALA A 468 -21.74 4.03 13.42
CA ALA A 468 -22.66 2.90 13.54
C ALA A 468 -23.80 2.97 12.49
N ASP A 469 -24.33 4.17 12.26
CA ASP A 469 -25.39 4.40 11.27
C ASP A 469 -24.90 4.14 9.85
N LEU A 470 -23.68 4.59 9.53
CA LEU A 470 -23.07 4.36 8.22
C LEU A 470 -22.82 2.87 7.97
N ILE A 471 -22.23 2.15 8.93
CA ILE A 471 -22.00 0.70 8.82
C ILE A 471 -23.33 -0.04 8.64
N LYS A 472 -24.35 0.29 9.43
CA LYS A 472 -25.70 -0.28 9.29
C LYS A 472 -26.30 -0.02 7.91
N ALA A 473 -26.11 1.18 7.37
CA ALA A 473 -26.58 1.53 6.03
C ALA A 473 -25.86 0.71 4.95
N LEU A 474 -24.54 0.56 5.03
CA LEU A 474 -23.76 -0.26 4.09
C LEU A 474 -24.17 -1.74 4.18
N HIS A 475 -24.33 -2.28 5.39
CA HIS A 475 -24.82 -3.65 5.62
C HIS A 475 -26.18 -3.87 4.97
N SER A 476 -27.15 -3.02 5.26
CA SER A 476 -28.54 -3.20 4.79
C SER A 476 -28.73 -2.88 3.31
N LYS A 477 -28.02 -1.89 2.75
CA LYS A 477 -28.26 -1.38 1.39
C LYS A 477 -27.27 -1.87 0.34
N TYR A 478 -26.16 -2.47 0.75
CA TYR A 478 -25.19 -3.08 -0.17
C TYR A 478 -25.06 -4.58 0.09
N TYR A 479 -24.55 -4.97 1.26
CA TYR A 479 -24.17 -6.36 1.52
C TYR A 479 -25.37 -7.30 1.60
N ALA A 480 -26.43 -6.94 2.33
CA ALA A 480 -27.64 -7.76 2.44
C ALA A 480 -28.36 -7.97 1.09
N ILE A 481 -28.14 -7.07 0.12
CA ILE A 481 -28.75 -7.15 -1.22
C ILE A 481 -27.86 -7.97 -2.16
N ARG A 482 -26.55 -7.70 -2.20
CA ARG A 482 -25.62 -8.36 -3.14
C ARG A 482 -25.10 -9.71 -2.64
N PHE A 483 -24.99 -9.88 -1.32
CA PHE A 483 -24.36 -11.03 -0.67
C PHE A 483 -25.15 -11.47 0.58
N PRO A 484 -26.42 -11.90 0.42
CA PRO A 484 -27.31 -12.24 1.54
C PRO A 484 -26.82 -13.41 2.41
N GLN A 485 -25.87 -14.19 1.92
CA GLN A 485 -25.32 -15.38 2.56
C GLN A 485 -24.12 -15.10 3.48
N LEU A 486 -23.60 -13.87 3.53
CA LEU A 486 -22.44 -13.56 4.36
C LEU A 486 -22.77 -13.79 5.84
N SER A 487 -21.86 -14.49 6.52
CA SER A 487 -21.87 -14.59 7.97
C SER A 487 -21.62 -13.23 8.62
N TYR A 488 -21.92 -13.13 9.91
CA TYR A 488 -21.62 -11.92 10.70
C TYR A 488 -20.12 -11.56 10.66
N GLN A 489 -19.23 -12.57 10.73
CA GLN A 489 -17.79 -12.34 10.68
C GLN A 489 -17.35 -11.81 9.31
N GLU A 490 -17.83 -12.42 8.21
CA GLU A 490 -17.48 -11.95 6.87
C GLU A 490 -18.00 -10.53 6.59
N LEU A 491 -19.16 -10.16 7.14
CA LEU A 491 -19.66 -8.78 7.09
C LEU A 491 -18.76 -7.82 7.88
N SER A 492 -18.35 -8.21 9.09
CA SER A 492 -17.43 -7.42 9.91
C SER A 492 -16.08 -7.23 9.25
N ASP A 493 -15.56 -8.26 8.56
CA ASP A 493 -14.30 -8.19 7.82
C ASP A 493 -14.44 -7.35 6.54
N ALA A 494 -15.63 -7.36 5.93
CA ALA A 494 -15.92 -6.58 4.73
C ALA A 494 -16.16 -5.10 5.02
N CYS A 495 -16.73 -4.74 6.17
CA CYS A 495 -17.12 -3.36 6.49
C CYS A 495 -16.83 -3.02 7.96
N PHE A 496 -15.78 -2.24 8.20
CA PHE A 496 -15.31 -1.91 9.55
C PHE A 496 -14.84 -0.47 9.65
N ALA A 497 -14.86 0.04 10.87
CA ALA A 497 -14.28 1.33 11.23
C ALA A 497 -12.81 1.16 11.59
N THR A 498 -11.96 2.11 11.19
CA THR A 498 -10.55 2.15 11.57
C THR A 498 -10.10 3.59 11.77
N LYS A 499 -9.17 3.77 12.70
CA LYS A 499 -8.35 4.98 12.77
C LYS A 499 -6.95 4.66 12.21
N PRO A 500 -6.12 5.67 11.93
CA PRO A 500 -4.72 5.40 11.63
C PRO A 500 -4.05 4.70 12.81
N GLU A 501 -3.36 3.61 12.54
CA GLU A 501 -2.71 2.76 13.54
C GLU A 501 -1.18 2.81 13.44
N GLY A 502 -0.50 2.20 14.42
CA GLY A 502 0.96 2.05 14.40
C GLY A 502 1.44 1.25 13.19
N GLY A 503 2.72 1.39 12.85
CA GLY A 503 3.37 0.70 11.74
C GLY A 503 3.88 -0.69 12.10
N ALA A 504 4.73 -1.23 11.25
CA ALA A 504 5.35 -2.53 11.45
C ALA A 504 6.27 -2.55 12.68
N CYS A 505 6.29 -3.66 13.40
CA CYS A 505 7.05 -3.82 14.64
C CYS A 505 7.47 -5.27 14.88
N ILE A 506 8.45 -5.45 15.76
CA ILE A 506 8.75 -6.74 16.40
C ILE A 506 8.33 -6.63 17.87
N PHE A 507 7.65 -7.65 18.37
CA PHE A 507 7.22 -7.76 19.76
C PHE A 507 7.90 -8.96 20.42
N THR A 508 8.65 -8.74 21.50
CA THR A 508 9.59 -9.72 22.08
C THR A 508 9.26 -10.23 23.48
N THR A 509 8.12 -9.86 24.07
CA THR A 509 7.77 -10.21 25.47
C THR A 509 6.60 -11.20 25.57
N PRO A 510 6.83 -12.54 25.55
CA PRO A 510 5.75 -13.50 25.76
C PRO A 510 5.20 -13.54 27.20
N GLU A 511 5.90 -12.95 28.17
CA GLU A 511 5.60 -13.10 29.61
C GLU A 511 4.34 -12.35 30.08
N THR A 512 3.83 -11.38 29.31
CA THR A 512 2.62 -10.62 29.69
C THR A 512 1.30 -11.23 29.21
N PHE A 513 1.32 -12.31 28.42
CA PHE A 513 0.07 -12.93 27.89
C PHE A 513 -0.55 -14.00 28.80
N VAL A 514 -0.10 -14.13 30.05
CA VAL A 514 -0.57 -15.19 30.97
C VAL A 514 -1.32 -14.64 32.19
N ASN A 515 -1.30 -13.32 32.47
CA ASN A 515 -1.95 -12.74 33.65
C ASN A 515 -2.64 -11.38 33.39
N SER A 516 -3.67 -11.35 32.56
CA SER A 516 -4.65 -10.25 32.55
C SER A 516 -6.07 -10.78 32.41
#